data_AF-A0A0L8VD04-F1
#
_entry.id   AF-A0A0L8VD04-F1
#
_cell.length_a   1.000
_cell.length_b   1.000
_cell.length_c   1.000
_cell.angle_alpha   90.00
_cell.angle_beta   90.00
_cell.angle_gamma   90.00
#
_symmetry.space_group_name_H-M   'P 1'
#
loop_
_entity.id
_entity.type
_entity.pdbx_description
1 polymer ?
#
loop_
_entity_poly.entity_id
_entity_poly.type
_entity_poly.pdbx_seq_one_letter_code
_entity_poly.pdbx_strand_id
1 'polypeptide(L)'
;MKYENEQPVEELPIYQKGKEIFDLVKRIGDLIPEENEHLQYVKAEMLADAALLSVKVAGAHHAGLYDLKMEAAAIIRKAARDLMVKNHSLEMFGFEEVEYYQLVRDLIEEYRLLFIDWVAGFDQWDYIIDRWGLFNPPGVGPFDKDPDDDLPWDDFDLE
;
A
#
# COMPACT_ATOMS: atom_id res chain seq x y z
N MET A 1 -8.00 20.38 -18.17
CA MET A 1 -7.74 19.07 -17.54
C MET A 1 -6.30 18.70 -17.85
N LYS A 2 -5.37 18.87 -16.90
CA LYS A 2 -3.99 18.40 -17.08
C LYS A 2 -3.97 16.93 -16.65
N TYR A 3 -3.48 16.06 -17.52
CA TYR A 3 -3.29 14.65 -17.24
C TYR A 3 -2.23 14.51 -16.15
N GLU A 4 -2.65 14.24 -14.91
CA GLU A 4 -1.73 14.20 -13.78
C GLU A 4 -0.93 12.89 -13.68
N ASN A 5 -1.10 11.94 -14.61
CA ASN A 5 -0.41 10.66 -14.59
C ASN A 5 0.03 10.24 -16.00
N GLU A 6 1.02 10.93 -16.58
CA GLU A 6 1.69 10.45 -17.80
C GLU A 6 2.76 9.38 -17.51
N GLN A 7 3.30 9.34 -16.28
CA GLN A 7 4.30 8.35 -15.88
C GLN A 7 3.63 6.99 -15.63
N PRO A 8 4.07 5.90 -16.26
CA PRO A 8 3.60 4.55 -15.94
C PRO A 8 3.87 4.19 -14.48
N VAL A 9 2.92 3.51 -13.82
CA VAL A 9 3.08 3.09 -12.41
C VAL A 9 4.31 2.20 -12.23
N GLU A 10 4.66 1.41 -13.24
CA GLU A 10 5.81 0.51 -13.27
C GLU A 10 7.15 1.26 -13.18
N GLU A 11 7.16 2.55 -13.50
CA GLU A 11 8.34 3.42 -13.39
C GLU A 11 8.45 4.09 -12.02
N LEU A 12 7.43 3.99 -11.17
CA LEU A 12 7.50 4.57 -9.82
C LEU A 12 8.48 3.77 -8.95
N PRO A 13 9.46 4.45 -8.31
CA PRO A 13 10.44 3.77 -7.46
C PRO A 13 9.81 2.94 -6.33
N ILE A 14 8.75 3.47 -5.69
CA ILE A 14 8.03 2.76 -4.62
C ILE A 14 7.35 1.49 -5.13
N TYR A 15 6.77 1.52 -6.34
CA TYR A 15 6.16 0.34 -6.95
C TYR A 15 7.20 -0.75 -7.20
N GLN A 16 8.34 -0.38 -7.81
CA GLN A 16 9.44 -1.29 -8.09
C GLN A 16 10.02 -1.90 -6.81
N LYS A 17 10.20 -1.09 -5.76
CA LYS A 17 10.67 -1.59 -4.46
C LYS A 17 9.66 -2.55 -3.81
N GLY A 18 8.35 -2.28 -3.93
CA GLY A 18 7.32 -3.20 -3.47
C GLY A 18 7.36 -4.54 -4.20
N LYS A 19 7.61 -4.53 -5.52
CA LYS A 19 7.81 -5.75 -6.32
C LYS A 19 9.07 -6.53 -5.91
N GLU A 20 10.17 -5.84 -5.66
CA GLU A 20 11.40 -6.45 -5.16
C GLU A 20 11.20 -7.15 -3.81
N ILE A 21 10.49 -6.50 -2.87
CA ILE A 21 10.11 -7.10 -1.58
C ILE A 21 9.28 -8.36 -1.80
N PHE A 22 8.26 -8.30 -2.67
CA PHE A 22 7.42 -9.45 -2.96
C PHE A 22 8.22 -10.63 -3.52
N ASP A 23 9.13 -10.37 -4.46
CA ASP A 23 9.95 -11.42 -5.07
C ASP A 23 10.91 -12.05 -4.05
N LEU A 24 11.49 -11.26 -3.14
CA LEU A 24 12.33 -11.78 -2.06
C LEU A 24 11.51 -12.60 -1.05
N VAL A 25 10.36 -12.08 -0.61
CA VAL A 25 9.44 -12.79 0.30
C VAL A 25 9.00 -14.12 -0.30
N LYS A 26 8.71 -14.15 -1.61
CA LYS A 26 8.39 -15.38 -2.32
C LYS A 26 9.54 -16.38 -2.29
N ARG A 27 10.77 -15.95 -2.60
CA ARG A 27 11.96 -16.82 -2.57
C ARG A 27 12.21 -17.40 -1.18
N ILE A 28 12.08 -16.60 -0.12
CA ILE A 28 12.19 -17.10 1.26
C ILE A 28 11.06 -18.08 1.56
N GLY A 29 9.84 -17.75 1.16
CA GLY A 29 8.68 -18.63 1.34
C GLY A 29 8.79 -19.96 0.58
N ASP A 30 9.54 -20.02 -0.52
CA ASP A 30 9.78 -21.26 -1.27
C ASP A 30 10.74 -22.23 -0.56
N LEU A 31 11.42 -21.78 0.50
CA LEU A 31 12.21 -22.63 1.39
C LEU A 31 11.38 -23.26 2.52
N ILE A 32 10.11 -22.84 2.68
CA ILE A 32 9.23 -23.37 3.73
C ILE A 32 8.72 -24.76 3.33
N PRO A 33 8.88 -25.79 4.19
CA PRO A 33 8.38 -27.15 3.92
C PRO A 33 6.87 -27.19 3.69
N GLU A 34 6.40 -27.93 2.69
CA GLU A 34 4.98 -28.03 2.32
C GLU A 34 4.13 -28.69 3.41
N GLU A 35 4.74 -29.58 4.20
CA GLU A 35 4.11 -30.32 5.29
C GLU A 35 3.95 -29.51 6.58
N ASN A 36 4.62 -28.37 6.72
CA ASN A 36 4.51 -27.53 7.90
C ASN A 36 3.34 -26.53 7.76
N GLU A 37 2.14 -26.96 8.15
CA GLU A 37 0.91 -26.16 8.01
C GLU A 37 1.01 -24.76 8.63
N HIS A 38 1.67 -24.62 9.78
CA HIS A 38 1.83 -23.33 10.45
C HIS A 38 2.74 -22.39 9.65
N LEU A 39 3.87 -22.87 9.16
CA LEU A 39 4.74 -22.06 8.31
C LEU A 39 4.09 -21.77 6.95
N GLN A 40 3.29 -22.68 6.39
CA GLN A 40 2.52 -22.40 5.17
C GLN A 40 1.48 -21.29 5.39
N TYR A 41 0.83 -21.24 6.55
CA TYR A 41 -0.04 -20.13 6.92
C TYR A 41 0.74 -18.81 7.00
N VAL A 42 1.89 -18.81 7.68
CA VAL A 42 2.78 -17.64 7.77
C VAL A 42 3.24 -17.18 6.38
N LYS A 43 3.61 -18.11 5.48
CA LYS A 43 3.96 -17.84 4.08
C LYS A 43 2.84 -17.10 3.36
N ALA A 44 1.60 -17.57 3.51
CA ALA A 44 0.45 -16.94 2.86
C ALA A 44 0.24 -15.50 3.34
N GLU A 45 0.34 -15.26 4.65
CA GLU A 45 0.25 -13.90 5.19
C GLU A 45 1.38 -12.99 4.67
N MET A 46 2.62 -13.48 4.66
CA MET A 46 3.76 -12.73 4.12
C MET A 46 3.56 -12.33 2.66
N LEU A 47 3.11 -13.28 1.82
CA LEU A 47 2.88 -13.01 0.40
C LEU A 47 1.73 -12.02 0.20
N ALA A 48 0.67 -12.12 1.00
CA ALA A 48 -0.45 -11.19 0.94
C ALA A 48 -0.01 -9.77 1.35
N ASP A 49 0.70 -9.64 2.46
CA ASP A 49 1.21 -8.35 2.92
C ASP A 49 2.19 -7.75 1.90
N ALA A 50 3.14 -8.53 1.37
CA ALA A 50 4.09 -8.05 0.37
C ALA A 50 3.43 -7.63 -0.95
N ALA A 51 2.37 -8.33 -1.38
CA ALA A 51 1.63 -7.95 -2.58
C ALA A 51 0.96 -6.58 -2.42
N LEU A 52 0.44 -6.26 -1.24
CA LEU A 52 -0.23 -4.98 -0.97
C LEU A 52 0.68 -3.78 -1.20
N LEU A 53 2.00 -3.91 -0.99
CA LEU A 53 2.97 -2.82 -1.20
C LEU A 53 3.00 -2.34 -2.66
N SER A 54 2.73 -3.21 -3.64
CA SER A 54 2.71 -2.81 -5.06
C SER A 54 1.30 -2.60 -5.59
N VAL A 55 0.36 -3.47 -5.22
CA VAL A 55 -1.03 -3.41 -5.70
C VAL A 55 -1.72 -2.12 -5.25
N LYS A 56 -1.50 -1.67 -4.01
CA LYS A 56 -2.12 -0.43 -3.52
C LYS A 56 -1.50 0.81 -4.12
N VAL A 57 -0.20 0.81 -4.43
CA VAL A 57 0.43 1.89 -5.21
C VAL A 57 -0.21 1.98 -6.59
N ALA A 58 -0.39 0.86 -7.28
CA ALA A 58 -1.02 0.85 -8.61
C ALA A 58 -2.49 1.30 -8.59
N GLY A 59 -3.26 0.88 -7.59
CA GLY A 59 -4.63 1.36 -7.41
C GLY A 59 -4.69 2.86 -7.16
N ALA A 60 -3.85 3.36 -6.25
CA ALA A 60 -3.80 4.78 -5.88
C ALA A 60 -3.24 5.68 -6.99
N HIS A 61 -2.35 5.17 -7.85
CA HIS A 61 -1.84 5.91 -9.00
C HIS A 61 -2.94 6.29 -10.00
N HIS A 62 -3.98 5.46 -10.13
CA HIS A 62 -5.11 5.73 -11.02
C HIS A 62 -6.30 6.42 -10.31
N ALA A 63 -6.29 6.46 -8.97
CA ALA A 63 -7.23 7.27 -8.20
C ALA A 63 -6.77 8.73 -8.23
N GLY A 64 -7.63 9.69 -8.58
CA GLY A 64 -7.31 11.12 -8.43
C GLY A 64 -7.34 11.55 -6.96
N LEU A 65 -8.33 11.06 -6.24
CA LEU A 65 -8.75 11.57 -4.94
C LEU A 65 -7.79 11.23 -3.78
N TYR A 66 -7.50 12.24 -2.97
CA TYR A 66 -6.65 12.24 -1.79
C TYR A 66 -7.10 11.24 -0.73
N ASP A 67 -8.39 11.21 -0.41
CA ASP A 67 -8.96 10.31 0.61
C ASP A 67 -8.70 8.83 0.25
N LEU A 68 -8.91 8.47 -1.02
CA LEU A 68 -8.62 7.13 -1.55
C LEU A 68 -7.12 6.82 -1.54
N LYS A 69 -6.28 7.79 -1.92
CA LYS A 69 -4.81 7.64 -1.87
C LYS A 69 -4.32 7.44 -0.43
N MET A 70 -4.89 8.16 0.53
CA MET A 70 -4.56 8.04 1.95
C MET A 70 -5.04 6.71 2.57
N GLU A 71 -6.21 6.19 2.17
CA GLU A 71 -6.64 4.85 2.53
C GLU A 71 -5.65 3.80 2.03
N ALA A 72 -5.25 3.88 0.76
CA ALA A 72 -4.25 3.00 0.18
C ALA A 72 -2.91 3.07 0.93
N ALA A 73 -2.47 4.29 1.30
CA ALA A 73 -1.26 4.51 2.08
C ALA A 73 -1.36 3.87 3.48
N ALA A 74 -2.52 3.92 4.14
CA ALA A 74 -2.75 3.27 5.43
C ALA A 74 -2.62 1.74 5.32
N ILE A 75 -3.19 1.13 4.27
CA ILE A 75 -3.11 -0.32 4.03
C ILE A 75 -1.67 -0.76 3.75
N ILE A 76 -0.94 -0.01 2.91
CA ILE A 76 0.49 -0.25 2.65
C ILE A 76 1.28 -0.22 3.96
N ARG A 77 1.07 0.81 4.79
CA ARG A 77 1.79 0.96 6.06
C ARG A 77 1.50 -0.18 7.03
N LYS A 78 0.25 -0.66 7.10
CA LYS A 78 -0.11 -1.85 7.89
C LYS A 78 0.69 -3.06 7.40
N ALA A 79 0.58 -3.37 6.11
CA ALA A 79 1.22 -4.54 5.51
C ALA A 79 2.75 -4.53 5.69
N ALA A 80 3.40 -3.37 5.50
CA ALA A 80 4.83 -3.23 5.73
C ALA A 80 5.21 -3.48 7.21
N ARG A 81 4.40 -3.02 8.16
CA ARG A 81 4.62 -3.27 9.59
C ARG A 81 4.43 -4.74 9.96
N ASP A 82 3.43 -5.40 9.37
CA ASP A 82 3.17 -6.82 9.61
C ASP A 82 4.31 -7.68 9.05
N LEU A 83 4.85 -7.33 7.88
CA LEU A 83 6.07 -7.95 7.36
C LEU A 83 7.27 -7.71 8.28
N MET A 84 7.47 -6.50 8.80
CA MET A 84 8.62 -6.19 9.66
C MET A 84 8.73 -7.08 10.90
N VAL A 85 7.61 -7.63 11.38
CA VAL A 85 7.55 -8.46 12.60
C VAL A 85 7.40 -9.96 12.31
N LYS A 86 7.23 -10.38 11.05
CA LYS A 86 6.93 -11.77 10.71
C LYS A 86 8.06 -12.76 11.03
N ASN A 87 9.30 -12.27 11.16
CA ASN A 87 10.44 -12.99 11.74
C ASN A 87 9.99 -13.82 12.97
N HIS A 88 9.29 -13.20 13.93
CA HIS A 88 8.91 -13.89 15.17
C HIS A 88 8.02 -15.11 14.95
N SER A 89 7.12 -15.06 13.97
CA SER A 89 6.29 -16.22 13.60
C SER A 89 7.11 -17.31 12.92
N LEU A 90 8.07 -16.94 12.07
CA LEU A 90 9.01 -17.87 11.44
C LEU A 90 9.87 -18.58 12.50
N GLU A 91 10.44 -17.85 13.46
CA GLU A 91 11.19 -18.40 14.59
C GLU A 91 10.32 -19.33 15.44
N MET A 92 9.11 -18.89 15.79
CA MET A 92 8.18 -19.64 16.64
C MET A 92 7.83 -21.01 16.07
N PHE A 93 7.69 -21.12 14.74
CA PHE A 93 7.35 -22.36 14.06
C PHE A 93 8.57 -23.10 13.47
N GLY A 94 9.79 -22.70 13.86
CA GLY A 94 11.01 -23.45 13.59
C GLY A 94 11.51 -23.35 12.14
N PHE A 95 11.33 -22.21 11.48
CA PHE A 95 11.90 -21.99 10.15
C PHE A 95 13.43 -21.89 10.23
N GLU A 96 14.13 -22.81 9.55
CA GLU A 96 15.59 -22.94 9.63
C GLU A 96 16.34 -21.73 9.07
N GLU A 97 15.79 -21.10 8.03
CA GLU A 97 16.46 -20.07 7.25
C GLU A 97 16.00 -18.65 7.62
N VAL A 98 15.58 -18.46 8.88
CA VAL A 98 14.98 -17.20 9.37
C VAL A 98 15.93 -16.00 9.28
N GLU A 99 17.24 -16.24 9.29
CA GLU A 99 18.27 -15.21 9.18
C GLU A 99 18.18 -14.43 7.86
N TYR A 100 17.75 -15.08 6.76
CA TYR A 100 17.51 -14.39 5.49
C TYR A 100 16.39 -13.36 5.56
N TYR A 101 15.51 -13.45 6.57
CA TYR A 101 14.44 -12.48 6.75
C TYR A 101 14.96 -11.07 7.07
N GLN A 102 16.21 -10.92 7.53
CA GLN A 102 16.80 -9.59 7.70
C GLN A 102 16.87 -8.81 6.37
N LEU A 103 17.08 -9.49 5.23
CA LEU A 103 17.08 -8.86 3.91
C LEU A 103 15.72 -8.22 3.58
N VAL A 104 14.61 -8.86 4.00
CA VAL A 104 13.26 -8.30 3.82
C VAL A 104 13.09 -7.03 4.65
N ARG A 105 13.58 -7.02 5.89
CA ARG A 105 13.49 -5.86 6.79
C ARG A 105 14.27 -4.66 6.25
N ASP A 106 15.45 -4.91 5.68
CA ASP A 106 16.29 -3.88 5.08
C ASP A 106 15.58 -3.25 3.85
N LEU A 107 15.00 -4.08 2.97
CA LEU A 107 14.21 -3.58 1.84
C LEU A 107 12.95 -2.81 2.26
N ILE A 108 12.30 -3.20 3.35
CA ILE A 108 11.14 -2.46 3.89
C ILE A 108 11.58 -1.08 4.41
N GLU A 109 12.77 -0.96 4.99
CA GLU A 109 13.28 0.34 5.42
C GLU A 109 13.58 1.26 4.23
N GLU A 110 14.14 0.72 3.14
CA GLU A 110 14.28 1.46 1.88
C GLU A 110 12.91 1.87 1.31
N TYR A 111 11.95 0.95 1.31
CA TYR A 111 10.57 1.21 0.89
C TYR A 111 9.93 2.32 1.72
N ARG A 112 10.20 2.36 3.03
CA ARG A 112 9.65 3.38 3.94
C ARG A 112 10.07 4.79 3.53
N LEU A 113 11.29 4.97 3.03
CA LEU A 113 11.77 6.26 2.54
C LEU A 113 11.01 6.68 1.27
N LEU A 114 10.88 5.76 0.31
CA LEU A 114 10.12 5.99 -0.92
C LEU A 114 8.63 6.25 -0.64
N PHE A 115 8.07 5.59 0.39
CA PHE A 115 6.71 5.80 0.85
C PHE A 115 6.46 7.21 1.37
N ILE A 116 7.41 7.78 2.11
CA ILE A 116 7.30 9.15 2.61
C ILE A 116 7.23 10.14 1.45
N ASP A 117 8.13 10.00 0.48
CA ASP A 117 8.17 10.86 -0.71
C ASP A 117 6.89 10.70 -1.55
N TRP A 118 6.39 9.47 -1.68
CA TRP A 118 5.16 9.18 -2.42
C TRP A 118 3.93 9.85 -1.80
N VAL A 119 3.73 9.73 -0.48
CA VAL A 119 2.60 10.37 0.21
C VAL A 119 2.72 11.90 0.21
N ALA A 120 3.93 12.43 0.30
CA ALA A 120 4.17 13.88 0.22
C ALA A 120 3.79 14.49 -1.13
N GLY A 121 3.66 13.67 -2.18
CA GLY A 121 3.24 14.10 -3.51
C GLY A 121 1.73 14.16 -3.74
N PHE A 122 0.89 13.80 -2.77
CA PHE A 122 -0.56 13.83 -2.95
C PHE A 122 -1.12 15.25 -2.91
N ASP A 123 -1.98 15.61 -3.86
CA ASP A 123 -2.77 16.84 -3.78
C ASP A 123 -3.87 16.67 -2.73
N GLN A 124 -3.74 17.38 -1.61
CA GLN A 124 -4.72 17.35 -0.51
C GLN A 124 -6.05 18.03 -0.86
N TRP A 125 -6.13 18.78 -1.96
CA TRP A 125 -7.34 19.52 -2.33
C TRP A 125 -8.15 18.83 -3.43
N ASP A 126 -7.66 17.73 -3.99
CA ASP A 126 -8.43 16.81 -4.83
C ASP A 126 -9.02 15.70 -3.94
N TYR A 127 -10.16 15.91 -3.29
CA TYR A 127 -10.72 14.97 -2.32
C TYR A 127 -12.24 14.95 -2.34
N ILE A 128 -12.83 13.86 -1.85
CA ILE A 128 -14.23 13.83 -1.40
C ILE A 128 -14.24 13.71 0.12
N ILE A 129 -15.26 14.28 0.79
CA ILE A 129 -15.33 14.17 2.25
C ILE A 129 -15.50 12.70 2.67
N ASP A 130 -14.46 12.16 3.31
CA ASP A 130 -14.52 10.90 4.04
C ASP A 130 -15.40 11.08 5.28
N ARG A 131 -16.57 10.43 5.24
CA ARG A 131 -17.56 10.47 6.32
C ARG A 131 -17.15 9.65 7.55
N TRP A 132 -16.11 8.81 7.45
CA TRP A 132 -15.46 8.17 8.60
C TRP A 132 -14.44 9.09 9.26
N GLY A 133 -13.99 10.14 8.56
CA GLY A 133 -13.13 11.21 9.08
C GLY A 133 -11.66 10.81 9.27
N LEU A 134 -11.21 9.71 8.68
CA LEU A 134 -9.84 9.20 8.82
C LEU A 134 -8.90 9.81 7.77
N PHE A 135 -9.42 10.11 6.59
CA PHE A 135 -8.61 10.50 5.43
C PHE A 135 -8.96 11.87 4.85
N ASN A 136 -9.70 12.68 5.60
CA ASN A 136 -9.95 14.08 5.22
C ASN A 136 -8.66 14.93 5.26
N PRO A 137 -8.55 15.94 4.39
CA PRO A 137 -7.49 16.94 4.49
C PRO A 137 -7.54 17.70 5.83
N PRO A 138 -6.41 18.28 6.28
CA PRO A 138 -6.39 19.08 7.50
C PRO A 138 -7.40 20.23 7.46
N GLY A 139 -8.29 20.27 8.46
CA GLY A 139 -9.33 21.30 8.56
C GLY A 139 -10.68 20.93 7.95
N VAL A 140 -10.80 19.76 7.31
CA VAL A 140 -12.07 19.21 6.79
C VAL A 140 -12.61 18.16 7.75
N GLY A 141 -13.81 18.40 8.27
CA GLY A 141 -14.54 17.49 9.14
C GLY A 141 -15.48 16.55 8.37
N PRO A 142 -15.80 15.36 8.92
CA PRO A 142 -16.72 14.40 8.28
C PRO A 142 -18.17 14.93 8.14
N PHE A 143 -18.52 16.00 8.85
CA PHE A 143 -19.84 16.64 8.82
C PHE A 143 -19.85 17.95 8.03
N ASP A 144 -18.72 18.34 7.45
CA ASP A 144 -18.68 19.53 6.59
C ASP A 144 -19.50 19.27 5.32
N LYS A 145 -19.96 20.36 4.72
CA LYS A 145 -20.67 20.32 3.44
C LYS A 145 -19.65 20.09 2.33
N ASP A 146 -19.93 19.15 1.43
CA ASP A 146 -19.03 18.91 0.31
C ASP A 146 -19.09 20.12 -0.64
N PRO A 147 -17.95 20.66 -1.09
CA PRO A 147 -17.93 21.73 -2.09
C PRO A 147 -18.77 21.38 -3.34
N ASP A 148 -18.85 20.10 -3.68
CA ASP A 148 -19.56 19.61 -4.86
C ASP A 148 -21.06 19.33 -4.60
N ASP A 149 -21.53 19.35 -3.34
CA ASP A 149 -22.94 19.08 -2.99
C ASP A 149 -23.92 20.10 -3.61
N ASP A 150 -23.43 21.32 -3.92
CA ASP A 150 -24.22 22.41 -4.49
C ASP A 150 -24.07 22.54 -6.01
N LEU A 151 -23.22 21.74 -6.64
CA LEU A 151 -23.07 21.78 -8.09
C LEU A 151 -24.35 21.22 -8.73
N PRO A 152 -24.96 21.92 -9.70
CA PRO A 152 -26.02 21.32 -10.48
C PRO A 152 -25.47 20.05 -11.12
N TRP A 153 -26.26 18.97 -11.08
CA TRP A 153 -25.99 17.80 -11.92
C TRP A 153 -26.11 18.28 -13.36
N ASP A 154 -25.00 18.65 -13.98
CA ASP A 154 -24.96 18.81 -15.43
C ASP A 154 -25.24 17.41 -15.97
N ASP A 155 -26.45 17.21 -16.48
CA ASP A 155 -26.78 16.09 -17.35
C ASP A 155 -25.66 16.06 -18.39
N PHE A 156 -24.75 15.09 -18.27
CA PHE A 156 -23.86 14.75 -19.36
C PHE A 156 -24.82 14.37 -20.50
N ASP A 157 -25.04 15.31 -21.42
CA ASP A 157 -25.75 15.10 -22.66
C ASP A 157 -25.05 13.93 -23.38
N LEU A 158 -25.59 12.74 -23.18
CA LEU A 158 -25.30 11.56 -23.98
C LEU A 158 -26.04 11.76 -25.31
N GLU A 159 -25.46 12.59 -26.18
CA GLU A 159 -25.71 12.53 -27.64
C GLU A 159 -24.70 11.61 -28.33
#